data_AF-A0A401P7I6-F1
#
_entry.id   AF-A0A401P7I6-F1
#
_cell.length_a   1.000
_cell.length_b   1.000
_cell.length_c   1.000
_cell.angle_alpha   90.00
_cell.angle_beta   90.00
_cell.angle_gamma   90.00
#
_symmetry.space_group_name_H-M   'P 1'
#
loop_
_entity.id
_entity.type
_entity.pdbx_description
1 polymer ?
#
loop_
_entity_poly.entity_id
_entity_poly.type
_entity_poly.pdbx_seq_one_letter_code
_entity_poly.pdbx_strand_id
1 'polypeptide(L)'
;SGWIYPIKDVPMESEALTRWLYQRFVEKDELLAHFYETGAFPPPKGQTTATSRAMTLDPLWLFLIQLMGFLSGYMWYNVLQYMYNGLGL
;
A
#
# COMPACT_ATOMS: atom_id res chain seq x y z
N SER A 1 4.67 -0.15 -2.67
CA SER A 1 3.79 0.79 -3.41
C SER A 1 4.69 1.82 -4.11
N GLY A 2 4.95 1.65 -5.41
CA GLY A 2 6.02 2.39 -6.12
C GLY A 2 5.59 3.43 -7.16
N TRP A 3 4.29 3.68 -7.33
CA TRP A 3 3.74 4.39 -8.50
C TRP A 3 3.39 5.86 -8.28
N ILE A 4 4.00 6.53 -7.29
CA ILE A 4 3.71 7.92 -6.94
C ILE A 4 5.04 8.70 -6.78
N TYR A 5 5.56 9.29 -7.85
CA TYR A 5 6.48 10.44 -7.72
C TYR A 5 5.64 11.61 -7.16
N PRO A 6 6.02 12.24 -6.04
CA PRO A 6 5.22 13.31 -5.45
C PRO A 6 5.33 14.59 -6.30
N ILE A 7 4.20 15.26 -6.55
CA ILE A 7 4.05 16.33 -7.55
C ILE A 7 5.03 17.50 -7.34
N LYS A 8 5.42 17.76 -6.08
CA LYS A 8 6.43 18.76 -5.69
C LYS A 8 7.82 18.57 -6.32
N ASP A 9 8.16 17.38 -6.81
CA ASP A 9 9.47 17.05 -7.38
C ASP A 9 9.48 17.13 -8.93
N VAL A 10 8.41 17.66 -9.55
CA VAL A 10 8.22 17.78 -11.00
C VAL A 10 8.38 19.24 -11.45
N PRO A 11 9.29 19.56 -12.40
CA PRO A 11 9.41 20.91 -12.94
C PRO A 11 8.16 21.34 -13.73
N MET A 12 7.65 22.55 -13.46
CA MET A 12 6.52 23.14 -14.18
C MET A 12 6.91 23.75 -15.55
N GLU A 13 8.20 23.97 -15.78
CA GLU A 13 8.74 24.64 -16.98
C GLU A 13 9.19 23.62 -18.03
N SER A 14 8.85 23.84 -19.31
CA SER A 14 8.95 22.82 -20.37
C SER A 14 10.36 22.32 -20.65
N GLU A 15 11.37 23.20 -20.70
CA GLU A 15 12.77 22.78 -20.86
C GLU A 15 13.28 22.00 -19.66
N ALA A 16 12.97 22.47 -18.44
CA ALA A 16 13.38 21.81 -17.21
C ALA A 16 12.73 20.43 -17.07
N LEU A 17 11.44 20.32 -17.40
CA LEU A 17 10.70 19.05 -17.46
C LEU A 17 11.30 18.10 -18.50
N THR A 18 11.68 18.60 -19.67
CA THR A 18 12.30 17.79 -20.72
C THR A 18 13.66 17.24 -20.29
N ARG A 19 14.52 18.06 -19.67
CA ARG A 19 15.82 17.63 -19.10
C ARG A 19 15.63 16.60 -17.96
N TRP A 20 14.66 16.84 -17.08
CA TRP A 20 14.30 15.94 -15.98
C TRP A 20 13.75 14.59 -16.47
N LEU A 21 12.88 14.59 -17.49
CA LEU A 21 12.38 13.38 -18.13
C LEU A 21 13.49 12.60 -18.82
N TYR A 22 14.42 13.28 -19.48
CA TYR A 22 15.58 12.65 -20.12
C TYR A 22 16.49 11.97 -19.08
N GLN A 23 16.82 12.66 -17.99
CA GLN A 23 17.59 12.06 -16.88
C GLN A 23 16.87 10.85 -16.28
N ARG A 24 15.58 11.01 -15.93
CA ARG A 24 14.72 9.95 -15.36
C ARG A 24 14.38 8.83 -16.36
N PHE A 25 14.85 8.92 -17.61
CA PHE A 25 14.83 7.86 -18.62
C PHE A 25 16.19 7.17 -18.79
N VAL A 26 17.30 7.92 -18.76
CA VAL A 26 18.68 7.36 -18.79
C VAL A 26 18.93 6.49 -17.56
N GLU A 27 18.58 6.97 -16.36
CA GLU A 27 18.66 6.19 -15.11
C GLU A 27 17.90 4.86 -15.21
N LYS A 28 16.80 4.82 -15.99
CA LYS A 28 15.99 3.62 -16.24
C LYS A 28 16.65 2.67 -17.23
N ASP A 29 17.39 3.15 -18.23
CA ASP A 29 18.14 2.28 -19.16
C ASP A 29 19.41 1.71 -18.52
N GLU A 30 20.12 2.46 -17.67
CA GLU A 30 21.24 1.94 -16.87
C GLU A 30 20.78 0.80 -15.94
N LEU A 31 19.62 0.97 -15.27
CA LEU A 31 19.02 -0.07 -14.44
C LEU A 31 18.61 -1.32 -15.25
N LEU A 32 18.17 -1.15 -16.49
CA LEU A 32 17.86 -2.27 -17.39
C LEU A 32 19.12 -2.96 -17.91
N ALA A 33 20.18 -2.24 -18.25
CA ALA A 33 21.46 -2.82 -18.64
C ALA A 33 22.02 -3.73 -17.53
N HIS A 34 22.05 -3.23 -16.29
CA HIS A 34 22.43 -4.02 -15.12
C HIS A 34 21.52 -5.25 -14.92
N PHE A 35 20.22 -5.13 -15.19
CA PHE A 35 19.29 -6.27 -15.13
C PHE A 35 19.56 -7.32 -16.22
N TYR A 36 19.89 -6.92 -17.45
CA TYR A 36 20.23 -7.85 -18.53
C TYR A 36 21.57 -8.56 -18.30
N GLU A 37 22.55 -7.89 -17.68
CA GLU A 37 23.85 -8.50 -17.34
C GLU A 37 23.80 -9.38 -16.08
N THR A 38 23.07 -8.94 -15.05
CA THR A 38 23.13 -9.55 -13.69
C THR A 38 21.90 -10.40 -13.37
N GLY A 39 20.83 -10.35 -14.17
CA GLY A 39 19.55 -11.00 -13.91
C GLY A 39 18.73 -10.40 -12.76
N ALA A 40 19.21 -9.31 -12.15
CA ALA A 40 18.60 -8.66 -11.00
C ALA A 40 18.82 -7.13 -11.03
N PHE A 41 17.84 -6.39 -10.52
CA PHE A 41 17.97 -4.95 -10.30
C PHE A 41 18.89 -4.68 -9.09
N PRO A 42 19.77 -3.68 -9.15
CA PRO A 42 20.60 -3.31 -8.00
C PRO A 42 19.73 -2.77 -6.86
N PRO A 43 20.08 -3.05 -5.59
CA PRO A 43 19.34 -2.50 -4.44
C PRO A 43 19.44 -0.96 -4.42
N PRO A 44 18.38 -0.24 -4.00
CA PRO A 44 18.42 1.22 -3.91
C PRO A 44 19.60 1.70 -3.08
N LYS A 45 20.33 2.72 -3.55
CA LYS A 45 21.52 3.29 -2.89
C LYS A 45 21.14 3.76 -1.47
N GLY A 46 21.47 2.97 -0.46
CA GLY A 46 21.13 3.20 0.96
C GLY A 46 20.20 2.16 1.61
N GLN A 47 19.62 1.21 0.87
CA GLN A 47 18.80 0.11 1.41
C GLN A 47 19.52 -1.24 1.29
N THR A 48 20.34 -1.58 2.27
CA THR A 48 20.97 -2.92 2.42
C THR A 48 19.97 -4.00 2.84
N THR A 49 18.83 -3.61 3.40
CA THR A 49 17.65 -4.46 3.55
C THR A 49 16.47 -3.78 2.88
N ALA A 50 15.75 -4.52 2.03
CA ALA A 50 14.42 -4.11 1.63
C ALA A 50 13.57 -4.03 2.89
N THR A 51 13.02 -2.85 3.22
CA THR A 51 12.13 -2.69 4.38
C THR A 51 10.76 -3.28 4.06
N SER A 52 10.73 -4.62 3.95
CA SER A 52 9.55 -5.40 4.23
C SER A 52 9.12 -5.01 5.64
N ARG A 53 8.11 -4.12 5.74
CA ARG A 53 7.45 -3.83 7.00
C ARG A 53 7.01 -5.18 7.53
N ALA A 54 7.65 -5.66 8.60
CA ALA A 54 7.22 -6.85 9.27
C ALA A 54 5.75 -6.64 9.66
N MET A 55 4.85 -7.29 8.93
CA MET A 55 3.44 -7.36 9.30
C MET A 55 3.35 -8.35 10.44
N THR A 56 3.83 -7.92 11.61
CA THR A 56 3.48 -8.47 12.91
C THR A 56 2.00 -8.16 13.12
N LEU A 57 1.18 -8.89 12.38
CA LEU A 57 -0.26 -8.80 12.32
C LEU A 57 -0.78 -9.40 13.62
N ASP A 58 -0.74 -8.59 14.68
CA ASP A 58 -0.89 -9.04 16.07
C ASP A 58 -2.16 -9.89 16.22
N PRO A 59 -2.04 -11.19 16.55
CA PRO A 59 -3.19 -12.07 16.73
C PRO A 59 -4.19 -11.54 17.76
N LEU A 60 -3.72 -10.81 18.78
CA LEU A 60 -4.59 -10.18 19.78
C LEU A 60 -5.40 -9.03 19.19
N TRP A 61 -4.78 -8.20 18.34
CA TRP A 61 -5.45 -7.09 17.66
C TRP A 61 -6.51 -7.58 16.66
N LEU A 62 -6.19 -8.64 15.89
CA LEU A 62 -7.15 -9.32 15.03
C LEU A 62 -8.33 -9.88 15.84
N PHE A 63 -8.03 -10.58 16.94
CA PHE A 63 -9.03 -11.18 17.82
C PHE A 63 -9.97 -10.13 18.43
N LEU A 64 -9.43 -9.00 18.91
CA LEU A 64 -10.22 -7.88 19.43
C LEU A 64 -11.15 -7.28 18.37
N ILE A 65 -10.69 -7.10 17.13
CA ILE A 65 -11.53 -6.63 16.03
C ILE A 65 -12.64 -7.64 15.70
N GLN A 66 -12.31 -8.93 15.65
CA GLN A 66 -13.29 -9.99 15.37
C GLN A 66 -14.35 -10.05 16.47
N LEU A 67 -13.96 -9.99 17.75
CA LEU A 67 -14.88 -9.93 18.88
C LEU A 67 -15.78 -8.70 18.82
N MET A 68 -15.24 -7.51 18.49
CA MET A 68 -16.05 -6.29 18.36
C MET A 68 -17.06 -6.39 17.22
N GLY A 69 -16.68 -7.04 16.10
CA GLY A 69 -17.58 -7.39 15.01
C GLY A 69 -18.71 -8.34 15.44
N PHE A 70 -18.38 -9.43 16.15
CA PHE A 70 -19.37 -10.39 16.65
C PHE A 70 -20.30 -9.79 17.70
N LEU A 71 -19.79 -8.99 18.65
CA LEU A 71 -20.59 -8.30 19.66
C LEU A 71 -21.57 -7.30 19.03
N SER A 72 -21.10 -6.52 18.06
CA SER A 72 -21.96 -5.61 17.28
C SER A 72 -23.03 -6.40 16.51
N GLY A 73 -22.64 -7.45 15.79
CA GLY A 73 -23.56 -8.32 15.05
C GLY A 73 -24.62 -8.98 15.96
N TYR A 74 -24.24 -9.42 17.16
CA TYR A 74 -25.16 -9.98 18.14
C TYR A 74 -26.14 -8.93 18.69
N MET A 75 -25.68 -7.71 18.97
CA MET A 75 -26.55 -6.60 19.37
C MET A 75 -27.59 -6.29 18.27
N TRP A 76 -27.16 -6.18 17.01
CA TRP A 76 -28.05 -5.97 15.86
C TRP A 76 -29.01 -7.14 15.63
N TYR A 77 -28.56 -8.39 15.80
CA TYR A 77 -29.43 -9.56 15.71
C TYR A 77 -30.55 -9.51 16.76
N ASN A 78 -30.24 -9.16 18.02
CA ASN A 78 -31.26 -8.99 19.05
C ASN A 78 -32.26 -7.87 18.71
N VAL A 79 -31.78 -6.71 18.24
CA VAL A 79 -32.67 -5.61 17.79
C VAL A 79 -33.61 -6.07 16.68
N LEU A 80 -33.09 -6.79 15.67
CA LEU A 80 -33.91 -7.33 14.58
C LEU A 80 -34.89 -8.42 15.06
N GLN A 81 -34.53 -9.24 16.04
CA GLN A 81 -35.45 -10.21 16.67
C GLN A 81 -36.56 -9.52 17.45
N TYR A 82 -36.27 -8.47 18.21
CA TYR A 82 -37.30 -7.67 18.90
C TYR A 82 -38.23 -6.96 17.90
N MET A 83 -37.70 -6.43 16.80
CA MET A 83 -38.52 -5.85 15.73
C MET A 83 -39.39 -6.90 15.05
N TYR A 84 -38.85 -8.07 14.72
CA TYR A 84 -39.58 -9.17 14.10
C TYR A 84 -40.73 -9.67 14.98
N ASN A 85 -40.43 -10.01 16.24
CA ASN A 85 -41.42 -10.49 17.21
C ASN A 85 -42.46 -9.41 17.56
N GLY A 86 -42.07 -8.13 17.53
CA GLY A 86 -42.97 -6.99 17.74
C GLY A 86 -43.85 -6.64 16.52
N LEU A 87 -43.48 -7.08 15.32
CA LEU A 87 -44.24 -6.87 14.08
C LEU A 87 -45.24 -8.02 13.78
N GLY A 88 -45.07 -9.18 14.44
CA GLY A 88 -46.09 -10.24 14.51
C GLY A 88 -46.20 -11.13 13.28
N LEU A 89 -45.15 -11.89 12.96
CA LEU A 89 -45.14 -12.97 11.95
C LEU A 89 -44.65 -14.30 12.56
#